data_AF-A0A1Q9APA5-F1
#
_entry.id   AF-A0A1Q9APA5-F1
#
_cell.length_a   1.000
_cell.length_b   1.000
_cell.length_c   1.000
_cell.angle_alpha   90.00
_cell.angle_beta   90.00
_cell.angle_gamma   90.00
#
_symmetry.space_group_name_H-M   'P 1'
#
loop_
_entity.id
_entity.type
_entity.pdbx_description
1 polymer ?
#
loop_
_entity_poly.entity_id
_entity_poly.type
_entity_poly.pdbx_seq_one_letter_code
_entity_poly.pdbx_strand_id
1 'polypeptide(L)'
;MKKIYRNLAILSTLVSVMLPLEANAESFSQLTANGATVSKMTENQAGLAGWFVTSNGRKYFCKLNVGLAIADAKTLVSFTSSGRMVKVDRVTYENHVGGPDKSMPTLSDLKNGRLRPSDVGQCTSTGK
;
A
#
# COMPACT_ATOMS: atom_id res chain seq x y z
N MET A 1 14.90 2.73 74.27
CA MET A 1 14.08 1.52 74.04
C MET A 1 12.81 1.91 73.31
N LYS A 2 12.55 1.32 72.12
CA LYS A 2 11.25 1.17 71.40
C LYS A 2 10.53 2.48 70.96
N LYS A 3 9.96 2.63 69.76
CA LYS A 3 9.91 1.88 68.50
C LYS A 3 9.08 2.74 67.51
N ILE A 4 9.52 2.78 66.24
CA ILE A 4 8.69 2.71 65.02
C ILE A 4 8.10 4.01 64.44
N TYR A 5 8.83 4.49 63.42
CA TYR A 5 8.33 5.17 62.21
C TYR A 5 7.23 4.35 61.51
N ARG A 6 6.10 4.96 61.12
CA ARG A 6 5.11 4.39 60.18
C ARG A 6 4.02 5.44 59.92
N ASN A 7 3.70 5.93 58.73
CA ASN A 7 4.08 5.66 57.35
C ASN A 7 3.79 6.94 56.55
N LEU A 8 4.69 7.32 55.64
CA LEU A 8 4.38 8.25 54.55
C LEU A 8 3.33 7.60 53.65
N ALA A 9 2.19 8.27 53.46
CA ALA A 9 1.23 7.93 52.40
C ALA A 9 1.83 8.41 51.07
N ILE A 10 2.47 7.50 50.33
CA ILE A 10 2.95 7.74 48.97
C ILE A 10 1.73 7.66 48.04
N LEU A 11 1.18 8.83 47.69
CA LEU A 11 0.15 8.97 46.66
C LEU A 11 0.81 8.73 45.30
N SER A 12 0.70 7.51 44.76
CA SER A 12 1.12 7.18 43.40
C SER A 12 0.04 7.64 42.42
N THR A 13 0.25 8.80 41.79
CA THR A 13 -0.55 9.23 40.63
C THR A 13 0.01 8.56 39.37
N LEU A 14 -0.65 7.49 38.93
CA LEU A 14 -0.40 6.89 37.61
C LEU A 14 -0.88 7.86 36.53
N VAL A 15 0.02 8.67 35.97
CA VAL A 15 -0.27 9.45 34.76
C VAL A 15 -0.07 8.55 33.55
N SER A 16 -1.16 7.96 33.05
CA SER A 16 -1.16 7.30 31.75
C SER A 16 -1.07 8.34 30.64
N VAL A 17 0.16 8.59 30.17
CA VAL A 17 0.39 9.38 28.94
C VAL A 17 -0.17 8.56 27.78
N MET A 18 -1.38 8.87 27.34
CA MET A 18 -1.89 8.43 26.03
C MET A 18 -1.10 9.18 24.95
N LEU A 19 -0.01 8.59 24.48
CA LEU A 19 0.59 9.00 23.21
C LEU A 19 -0.39 8.62 22.09
N PRO A 20 -0.71 9.53 21.15
CA PRO A 20 -1.47 9.16 19.97
C PRO A 20 -0.63 8.18 19.15
N LEU A 21 -1.03 6.91 19.17
CA LEU A 21 -0.60 5.96 18.14
C LEU A 21 -1.30 6.36 16.85
N GLU A 22 -0.73 7.30 16.10
CA GLU A 22 -1.11 7.51 14.70
C GLU A 22 -0.54 6.38 13.83
N ALA A 23 -0.96 5.15 14.12
CA ALA A 23 -0.77 4.01 13.24
C ALA A 23 -1.99 3.90 12.30
N ASN A 24 -2.40 5.01 11.69
CA ASN A 24 -3.43 4.97 10.66
C ASN A 24 -2.80 4.46 9.37
N ALA A 25 -3.24 3.30 8.90
CA ALA A 25 -2.97 2.85 7.54
C ALA A 25 -3.67 3.83 6.58
N GLU A 26 -2.92 4.83 6.09
CA GLU A 26 -3.44 5.82 5.15
C GLU A 26 -3.82 5.12 3.83
N SER A 27 -5.05 5.31 3.37
CA SER A 27 -5.48 4.77 2.07
C SER A 27 -4.83 5.54 0.93
N PHE A 28 -4.64 4.88 -0.22
CA PHE A 28 -4.10 5.55 -1.41
C PHE A 28 -4.91 6.80 -1.79
N SER A 29 -6.25 6.73 -1.68
CA SER A 29 -7.13 7.87 -1.93
C SER A 29 -6.82 9.06 -1.01
N GLN A 30 -6.64 8.83 0.29
CA GLN A 30 -6.28 9.87 1.25
C GLN A 30 -4.89 10.45 0.95
N LEU A 31 -3.91 9.60 0.64
CA LEU A 31 -2.57 10.04 0.26
C LEU A 31 -2.62 10.97 -0.96
N THR A 32 -3.32 10.57 -2.02
CA THR A 32 -3.42 11.37 -3.26
C THR A 32 -4.22 12.66 -3.09
N ALA A 33 -5.25 12.67 -2.25
CA ALA A 33 -6.02 13.88 -1.94
C ALA A 33 -5.13 14.99 -1.31
N ASN A 34 -4.08 14.58 -0.60
CA ASN A 34 -3.11 15.47 0.03
C ASN A 34 -1.91 15.84 -0.89
N GLY A 35 -2.04 15.64 -2.21
CA GLY A 35 -0.98 15.99 -3.17
C GLY A 35 0.24 15.07 -3.12
N ALA A 36 0.06 13.80 -2.72
CA ALA A 36 1.17 12.85 -2.66
C ALA A 36 1.85 12.64 -4.01
N THR A 37 3.16 12.43 -3.98
CA THR A 37 3.94 12.03 -5.15
C THR A 37 4.01 10.51 -5.22
N VAL A 38 3.74 9.95 -6.40
CA VAL A 38 3.78 8.51 -6.66
C VAL A 38 5.02 8.19 -7.51
N SER A 39 5.79 7.16 -7.12
CA SER A 39 6.94 6.70 -7.88
C SER A 39 6.53 5.93 -9.14
N LYS A 40 7.51 5.60 -9.99
CA LYS A 40 7.34 4.49 -10.95
C LYS A 40 7.12 3.18 -10.21
N MET A 41 6.52 2.21 -10.90
CA MET A 41 6.35 0.86 -10.36
C MET A 41 7.71 0.25 -10.02
N THR A 42 7.80 -0.40 -8.88
CA THR A 42 9.02 -0.95 -8.32
C THR A 42 8.72 -2.18 -7.46
N GLU A 43 9.76 -2.77 -6.89
CA GLU A 43 9.67 -3.85 -5.93
C GLU A 43 10.20 -3.38 -4.59
N ASN A 44 9.57 -3.80 -3.49
CA ASN A 44 10.15 -3.60 -2.17
C ASN A 44 11.24 -4.67 -1.89
N GLN A 45 11.86 -4.60 -0.71
CA GLN A 45 12.89 -5.57 -0.29
C GLN A 45 12.40 -7.02 -0.23
N ALA A 46 11.09 -7.24 -0.15
CA ALA A 46 10.47 -8.58 -0.16
C ALA A 46 10.11 -9.06 -1.59
N GLY A 47 10.45 -8.30 -2.64
CA GLY A 47 10.12 -8.63 -4.03
C GLY A 47 8.64 -8.42 -4.40
N LEU A 48 7.87 -7.73 -3.55
CA LEU A 48 6.49 -7.39 -3.87
C LEU A 48 6.45 -6.18 -4.79
N ALA A 49 5.72 -6.29 -5.89
CA ALA A 49 5.50 -5.17 -6.80
C ALA A 49 4.55 -4.12 -6.19
N GLY A 50 4.84 -2.85 -6.47
CA GLY A 50 4.04 -1.73 -5.99
C GLY A 50 4.69 -0.38 -6.29
N TRP A 51 4.35 0.61 -5.49
CA TRP A 51 4.82 1.99 -5.64
C TRP A 51 5.18 2.59 -4.31
N PHE A 52 6.14 3.49 -4.32
CA PHE A 52 6.33 4.39 -3.20
C PHE A 52 5.46 5.63 -3.38
N VAL A 53 4.73 5.97 -2.33
CA VAL A 53 3.89 7.16 -2.25
C VAL A 53 4.44 8.02 -1.12
N THR A 54 4.76 9.27 -1.44
CA THR A 54 5.28 10.22 -0.46
C THR A 54 4.24 11.30 -0.22
N SER A 55 3.79 11.45 1.03
CA SER A 55 2.85 12.48 1.46
C SER A 55 3.33 13.08 2.77
N ASN A 56 3.32 14.40 2.91
CA ASN A 56 3.68 15.11 4.15
C ASN A 56 5.02 14.66 4.76
N GLY A 57 6.03 14.42 3.91
CA GLY A 57 7.36 13.97 4.35
C GLY A 57 7.43 12.52 4.85
N ARG A 58 6.33 11.76 4.77
CA ARG A 58 6.27 10.32 5.05
C ARG A 58 6.23 9.53 3.76
N LYS A 59 6.95 8.40 3.75
CA LYS A 59 7.01 7.48 2.61
C LYS A 59 6.25 6.20 2.95
N TYR A 60 5.45 5.75 1.99
CA TYR A 60 4.64 4.55 2.08
C TYR A 60 4.93 3.66 0.90
N PHE A 61 4.97 2.35 1.12
CA PHE A 61 4.94 1.37 0.05
C PHE A 61 3.52 0.86 -0.13
N CYS A 62 2.96 1.11 -1.30
CA CYS A 62 1.62 0.71 -1.68
C CYS A 62 1.69 -0.49 -2.62
N LYS A 63 1.17 -1.64 -2.16
CA LYS A 63 1.25 -2.90 -2.91
C LYS A 63 0.36 -2.86 -4.15
N LEU A 64 0.81 -3.50 -5.22
CA LEU A 64 0.00 -3.79 -6.40
C LEU A 64 -1.25 -4.60 -6.02
N ASN A 65 -2.43 -4.15 -6.48
CA ASN A 65 -3.70 -4.87 -6.37
C ASN A 65 -4.35 -5.03 -7.76
N VAL A 66 -3.59 -5.60 -8.69
CA VAL A 66 -4.03 -5.84 -10.07
C VAL A 66 -3.67 -7.26 -10.45
N GLY A 67 -4.66 -8.04 -10.89
CA GLY A 67 -4.45 -9.40 -11.39
C GLY A 67 -4.00 -9.44 -12.85
N LEU A 68 -4.59 -8.59 -13.69
CA LEU A 68 -4.32 -8.48 -15.12
C LEU A 68 -4.23 -7.01 -15.55
N ALA A 69 -3.34 -6.72 -16.50
CA ALA A 69 -3.23 -5.42 -17.15
C ALA A 69 -3.07 -5.56 -18.66
N ILE A 70 -3.58 -4.58 -19.41
CA ILE A 70 -3.44 -4.52 -20.86
C ILE A 70 -2.01 -4.06 -21.17
N ALA A 71 -1.20 -4.92 -21.79
CA ALA A 71 0.12 -4.56 -22.26
C ALA A 71 0.07 -3.93 -23.64
N ASP A 72 -0.74 -4.51 -24.54
CA ASP A 72 -0.98 -4.02 -25.90
C ASP A 72 -2.31 -4.55 -26.45
N ALA A 73 -2.54 -4.39 -27.75
CA ALA A 73 -3.77 -4.82 -28.41
C ALA A 73 -4.01 -6.34 -28.35
N LYS A 74 -2.97 -7.16 -28.26
CA LYS A 74 -3.04 -8.63 -28.28
C LYS A 74 -2.60 -9.27 -26.97
N THR A 75 -1.95 -8.52 -26.09
CA THR A 75 -1.29 -9.08 -24.90
C THR A 75 -1.87 -8.48 -23.62
N LEU A 76 -2.28 -9.36 -22.71
CA LEU A 76 -2.43 -9.05 -21.30
C LEU A 76 -1.19 -9.49 -20.53
N VAL A 77 -0.96 -8.88 -19.39
CA VAL A 77 0.03 -9.34 -18.41
C VAL A 77 -0.69 -9.70 -17.13
N SER A 78 -0.49 -10.93 -16.67
CA SER A 78 -0.87 -11.35 -15.33
C SER A 78 0.26 -11.10 -14.35
N PHE A 79 -0.07 -10.56 -13.18
CA PHE A 79 0.86 -10.41 -12.07
C PHE A 79 0.72 -11.58 -11.10
N THR A 80 1.83 -12.28 -10.88
CA THR A 80 1.90 -13.35 -9.88
C THR A 80 2.13 -12.79 -8.48
N SER A 81 1.90 -13.61 -7.45
CA SER A 81 2.16 -13.23 -6.05
C SER A 81 3.61 -12.83 -5.78
N SER A 82 4.55 -13.34 -6.58
CA SER A 82 5.98 -13.00 -6.50
C SER A 82 6.37 -11.77 -7.35
N GLY A 83 5.39 -10.99 -7.83
CA GLY A 83 5.65 -9.79 -8.65
C GLY A 83 6.00 -10.07 -10.12
N ARG A 84 6.15 -11.34 -10.53
CA ARG A 84 6.47 -11.69 -11.92
C ARG A 84 5.29 -11.43 -12.84
N MET A 85 5.61 -10.97 -14.04
CA MET A 85 4.66 -10.74 -15.12
C MET A 85 4.64 -11.92 -16.09
N VAL A 86 3.45 -12.50 -16.31
CA VAL A 86 3.23 -13.59 -17.27
C VAL A 86 2.36 -13.06 -18.41
N LYS A 87 2.81 -13.28 -19.66
CA LYS A 87 2.04 -12.87 -20.83
C LYS A 87 0.85 -13.80 -21.03
N VAL A 88 -0.29 -13.20 -21.37
CA VAL A 88 -1.54 -13.89 -21.67
C VAL A 88 -2.07 -13.35 -22.99
N ASP A 89 -2.52 -14.24 -23.87
CA ASP A 89 -3.18 -13.83 -25.12
C ASP A 89 -4.53 -13.19 -24.80
N ARG A 90 -4.67 -11.91 -25.18
CA ARG A 90 -5.82 -11.08 -24.82
C ARG A 90 -7.09 -11.56 -25.49
N VAL A 91 -7.02 -11.91 -26.78
CA VAL A 91 -8.18 -12.32 -27.57
C VAL A 91 -8.75 -13.61 -26.99
N THR A 92 -7.89 -14.58 -26.70
CA THR A 92 -8.27 -15.85 -26.07
C THR A 92 -8.89 -15.62 -24.70
N TYR A 93 -8.27 -14.79 -23.86
CA TYR A 93 -8.81 -14.47 -22.54
C TYR A 93 -10.18 -13.81 -22.62
N GLU A 94 -10.33 -12.73 -23.39
CA GLU A 94 -11.58 -11.98 -23.53
C GLU A 94 -12.70 -12.86 -24.11
N ASN A 95 -12.42 -13.71 -25.10
CA ASN A 95 -13.39 -14.67 -25.62
C ASN A 95 -13.84 -15.68 -24.55
N HIS A 96 -12.95 -16.09 -23.65
CA HIS A 96 -13.27 -17.02 -22.58
C HIS A 96 -14.11 -16.38 -21.47
N VAL A 97 -13.84 -15.12 -21.11
CA VAL A 97 -14.54 -14.42 -20.00
C VAL A 97 -15.80 -13.65 -20.45
N GLY A 98 -16.17 -13.73 -21.73
CA GLY A 98 -17.40 -13.12 -22.25
C GLY A 98 -17.25 -11.69 -22.79
N GLY A 99 -16.03 -11.25 -23.09
CA GLY A 99 -15.72 -9.99 -23.77
C GLY A 99 -14.67 -9.13 -23.07
N PRO A 100 -14.38 -7.94 -23.62
CA PRO A 100 -13.38 -7.02 -23.05
C PRO A 100 -13.81 -6.41 -21.70
N ASP A 101 -12.88 -6.39 -20.74
CA ASP A 101 -13.06 -5.72 -19.45
C ASP A 101 -12.53 -4.28 -19.49
N LYS A 102 -13.45 -3.31 -19.46
CA LYS A 102 -13.13 -1.87 -19.47
C LYS A 102 -12.51 -1.38 -18.17
N SER A 103 -12.61 -2.13 -17.09
CA SER A 103 -12.02 -1.78 -15.80
C SER A 103 -10.54 -2.14 -15.72
N MET A 104 -10.00 -2.90 -16.68
CA MET A 104 -8.61 -3.33 -16.65
C MET A 104 -7.65 -2.15 -16.88
N PRO A 105 -6.64 -1.95 -16.02
CA PRO A 105 -5.65 -0.89 -16.20
C PRO A 105 -4.69 -1.23 -17.34
N THR A 106 -4.04 -0.20 -17.90
CA THR A 106 -2.93 -0.42 -18.83
C THR A 106 -1.63 -0.62 -18.08
N LEU A 107 -0.76 -1.50 -18.59
CA LEU A 107 0.56 -1.74 -18.02
C LEU A 107 1.42 -0.46 -18.04
N SER A 108 1.24 0.38 -19.06
CA SER A 108 1.94 1.66 -19.17
C SER A 108 1.59 2.60 -18.02
N ASP A 109 0.30 2.74 -17.70
CA ASP A 109 -0.14 3.60 -16.61
C ASP A 109 0.36 3.09 -15.26
N LEU A 110 0.26 1.78 -15.02
CA LEU A 110 0.79 1.14 -13.82
C LEU A 110 2.31 1.39 -13.67
N LYS A 111 3.10 1.15 -14.71
CA LYS A 111 4.56 1.36 -14.69
C LYS A 111 4.95 2.80 -14.37
N ASN A 112 4.13 3.76 -14.82
CA ASN A 112 4.38 5.19 -14.65
C ASN A 112 3.71 5.78 -13.40
N GLY A 113 3.09 4.96 -12.53
CA GLY A 113 2.47 5.44 -11.30
C GLY A 113 1.18 6.23 -11.51
N ARG A 114 0.52 6.05 -12.66
CA ARG A 114 -0.79 6.64 -12.97
C ARG A 114 -1.89 5.69 -12.51
N LEU A 115 -2.14 5.70 -11.21
CA LEU A 115 -2.93 4.66 -10.55
C LEU A 115 -4.33 5.17 -10.24
N ARG A 116 -5.31 4.27 -10.35
CA ARG A 116 -6.61 4.44 -9.70
C ARG A 116 -6.52 3.86 -8.29
N PRO A 117 -7.36 4.32 -7.35
CA PRO A 117 -7.42 3.72 -6.02
C PRO A 117 -7.64 2.19 -6.03
N SER A 118 -8.35 1.65 -7.01
CA SER A 118 -8.58 0.20 -7.15
C SER A 118 -7.33 -0.60 -7.53
N ASP A 119 -6.35 0.04 -8.19
CA ASP A 119 -5.11 -0.62 -8.64
C ASP A 119 -4.13 -0.87 -7.48
N VAL A 120 -4.43 -0.28 -6.31
CA VAL A 120 -3.55 -0.17 -5.16
C VAL A 120 -4.17 -0.89 -3.97
N GLY A 121 -3.41 -1.78 -3.37
CA GLY A 121 -3.79 -2.47 -2.14
C GLY A 121 -3.43 -1.64 -0.91
N GLN A 122 -3.16 -2.33 0.19
CA GLN A 122 -2.72 -1.68 1.42
C GLN A 122 -1.40 -0.92 1.21
N CYS A 123 -1.37 0.32 1.71
CA CYS A 123 -0.16 1.12 1.84
C CYS A 123 0.42 0.94 3.24
N THR A 124 1.71 0.65 3.33
CA THR A 124 2.43 0.47 4.60
C THR A 124 3.53 1.51 4.70
N SER A 125 3.66 2.18 5.85
CA SER A 125 4.75 3.14 6.06
C SER A 125 6.09 2.42 6.01
N THR A 126 7.07 3.01 5.30
CA THR A 126 8.42 2.46 5.20
C THR A 126 9.42 3.07 6.18
N GLY A 127 8.94 3.88 7.13
CA GLY A 127 9.80 4.70 7.99
C GLY A 127 10.31 5.97 7.31
N LYS A 128 10.98 6.83 8.07
CA LYS A 128 11.69 8.03 7.59
C LYS A 128 13.05 7.65 7.03
#